data_AF-T1R201-F1
#
_entry.id   AF-T1R201-F1
#
_cell.length_a   1.000
_cell.length_b   1.000
_cell.length_c   1.000
_cell.angle_alpha   90.00
_cell.angle_beta   90.00
_cell.angle_gamma   90.00
#
_symmetry.space_group_name_H-M   'P 1'
#
loop_
_entity.id
_entity.type
_entity.pdbx_description
1 polymer ?
#
loop_
_entity_poly.entity_id
_entity_poly.type
_entity_poly.pdbx_seq_one_letter_code
_entity_poly.pdbx_strand_id
1 'polypeptide(L)'
;INTWLLSLQNSNTPSYDMMIMFHDFTMTILILITMIILIILISLIPNKLTNRYLLQGHTIELIWTTLPMIILIFIAIPSLKILYLTDEMHNNKMTIKAIGHQWYWKYEYSDFKHIEFDSFMIPSNNLSNNEFRLLDVDNRCVLPFNLPIRIVTTSMDVIHAWTIPSLGIKMDST
;
A
#
# COMPACT_ATOMS: atom_id res chain seq x y z
N ILE A 1 7.20 -5.16 -16.75
CA ILE A 1 7.55 -4.83 -15.35
C ILE A 1 9.05 -4.53 -15.34
N ASN A 2 9.45 -3.37 -14.81
CA ASN A 2 10.87 -3.01 -14.75
C ASN A 2 11.53 -3.81 -13.61
N THR A 3 12.63 -4.50 -13.90
CA THR A 3 13.25 -5.46 -12.95
C THR A 3 13.98 -4.81 -11.78
N TRP A 4 14.25 -3.51 -11.87
CA TRP A 4 15.03 -2.74 -10.88
C TRP A 4 14.25 -1.52 -10.36
N LEU A 5 12.95 -1.70 -10.10
CA LEU A 5 12.11 -0.62 -9.61
C LEU A 5 12.39 -0.35 -8.12
N LEU A 6 12.75 0.89 -7.78
CA LEU A 6 12.90 1.37 -6.39
C LEU A 6 11.63 2.06 -5.88
N SER A 7 10.78 2.52 -6.77
CA SER A 7 9.55 3.25 -6.47
C SER A 7 8.34 2.32 -6.37
N LEU A 8 7.20 2.88 -5.94
CA LEU A 8 5.90 2.24 -6.09
C LEU A 8 5.58 1.99 -7.57
N GLN A 9 4.71 1.00 -7.84
CA GLN A 9 4.16 0.80 -9.18
C GLN A 9 3.36 2.02 -9.61
N ASN A 10 3.35 2.29 -10.91
CA ASN A 10 2.51 3.34 -11.48
C ASN A 10 1.04 3.09 -11.12
N SER A 11 0.35 4.18 -10.80
CA SER A 11 -1.03 4.13 -10.43
C SER A 11 -1.95 3.95 -11.61
N ASN A 12 -3.02 3.18 -11.39
CA ASN A 12 -4.14 2.98 -12.28
C ASN A 12 -5.46 3.50 -11.68
N THR A 13 -5.44 4.18 -10.52
CA THR A 13 -6.63 4.75 -9.86
C THR A 13 -6.34 6.12 -9.23
N PRO A 14 -7.32 7.05 -9.22
CA PRO A 14 -7.12 8.35 -8.56
C PRO A 14 -6.83 8.26 -7.06
N SER A 15 -7.39 7.25 -6.36
CA SER A 15 -7.13 7.02 -4.94
C SER A 15 -5.67 6.62 -4.69
N TYR A 16 -5.10 5.77 -5.55
CA TYR A 16 -3.72 5.34 -5.39
C TYR A 16 -2.73 6.44 -5.80
N ASP A 17 -3.08 7.34 -6.72
CA ASP A 17 -2.28 8.57 -6.96
C ASP A 17 -2.13 9.40 -5.67
N MET A 18 -3.23 9.58 -4.93
CA MET A 18 -3.21 10.27 -3.64
C MET A 18 -2.36 9.53 -2.61
N MET A 19 -2.40 8.19 -2.58
CA MET A 19 -1.55 7.38 -1.72
C MET A 19 -0.06 7.54 -2.06
N ILE A 20 0.31 7.56 -3.35
CA ILE A 20 1.70 7.79 -3.79
C ILE A 20 2.17 9.18 -3.35
N MET A 21 1.36 10.23 -3.55
CA MET A 21 1.70 11.57 -3.09
C MET A 21 1.88 11.65 -1.57
N PHE A 22 1.02 10.95 -0.81
CA PHE A 22 1.16 10.86 0.64
C PHE A 22 2.41 10.09 1.05
N HIS A 23 2.71 8.97 0.40
CA HIS A 23 3.95 8.23 0.60
C HIS A 23 5.16 9.15 0.40
N ASP A 24 5.23 9.86 -0.73
CA ASP A 24 6.36 10.74 -1.02
C ASP A 24 6.48 11.87 0.01
N PHE A 25 5.36 12.48 0.40
CA PHE A 25 5.33 13.46 1.49
C PHE A 25 5.90 12.89 2.80
N THR A 26 5.42 11.72 3.24
CA THR A 26 5.93 11.09 4.47
C THR A 26 7.40 10.70 4.38
N MET A 27 7.84 10.18 3.22
CA MET A 27 9.24 9.82 2.99
C MET A 27 10.16 11.03 3.05
N THR A 28 9.76 12.19 2.53
CA THR A 28 10.58 13.41 2.67
C THR A 28 10.78 13.81 4.13
N ILE A 29 9.75 13.71 4.97
CA ILE A 29 9.84 13.99 6.41
C ILE A 29 10.76 12.98 7.11
N LEU A 30 10.60 11.68 6.82
CA LEU A 30 11.42 10.64 7.43
C LEU A 30 12.90 10.76 7.04
N ILE A 31 13.20 11.05 5.77
CA ILE A 31 14.56 11.30 5.31
C ILE A 31 15.15 12.53 6.03
N LEU A 32 14.37 13.61 6.19
CA LEU A 32 14.83 14.79 6.92
C LEU A 32 15.18 14.46 8.37
N ILE A 33 14.31 13.74 9.09
CA ILE A 33 14.54 13.35 10.50
C ILE A 33 15.77 12.46 10.62
N THR A 34 15.89 11.43 9.77
CA THR A 34 17.03 10.50 9.80
C THR A 34 18.34 11.22 9.49
N MET A 35 18.36 12.16 8.53
CA MET A 35 19.52 12.99 8.24
C MET A 35 19.91 13.91 9.40
N ILE A 36 18.94 14.55 10.07
CA ILE A 36 19.20 15.39 11.25
C ILE A 36 19.84 14.57 12.37
N ILE A 37 19.27 13.41 12.69
CA ILE A 37 19.79 12.51 13.73
C ILE A 37 21.21 12.05 13.35
N LEU A 38 21.42 11.66 12.10
CA LEU A 38 22.73 11.22 11.61
C LEU A 38 23.78 12.33 11.76
N ILE A 39 23.45 13.58 11.42
CA ILE A 39 24.35 14.73 11.59
C ILE A 39 24.68 14.95 13.08
N ILE A 40 23.69 14.89 13.97
CA ILE A 40 23.91 15.03 15.42
C ILE A 40 24.86 13.93 15.92
N LEU A 41 24.61 12.68 15.56
CA LEU A 41 25.47 11.55 15.96
C LEU A 41 26.91 11.72 15.45
N ILE A 42 27.09 12.06 14.17
CA ILE A 42 28.41 12.29 13.59
C ILE A 42 29.13 13.45 14.29
N SER A 43 28.42 14.52 14.65
CA SER A 43 29.01 15.69 15.33
C SER A 43 29.52 15.39 16.74
N LEU A 44 28.94 14.39 17.42
CA LEU A 44 29.36 13.99 18.77
C LEU A 44 30.65 13.17 18.75
N ILE A 45 30.91 12.41 17.69
CA ILE A 45 32.07 11.50 17.59
C ILE A 45 33.43 12.22 17.74
N PRO A 46 33.71 13.32 17.04
CA PRO A 46 35.00 14.01 17.17
C PRO A 46 35.06 14.99 18.36
N ASN A 47 34.03 15.07 19.21
CA ASN A 47 33.96 16.10 20.26
C ASN A 47 34.91 15.77 21.43
N LYS A 48 35.90 16.64 21.67
CA LYS A 48 36.86 16.53 22.78
C LYS A 48 36.42 17.26 24.05
N LEU A 49 35.40 18.12 23.96
CA LEU A 49 34.92 18.92 25.10
C LEU A 49 34.08 18.03 26.01
N THR A 50 34.29 18.17 27.33
CA THR A 50 33.54 17.39 28.33
C THR A 50 32.65 18.29 29.17
N ASN A 51 31.39 17.88 29.35
CA ASN A 51 30.48 18.48 30.31
C ASN A 51 29.79 17.38 31.11
N ARG A 52 30.26 17.13 32.34
CA ARG A 52 29.82 16.01 33.19
C ARG A 52 28.72 16.36 34.19
N TYR A 53 28.44 17.65 34.38
CA TYR A 53 27.53 18.13 35.43
C TYR A 53 26.15 18.52 34.89
N LEU A 54 25.91 18.35 33.58
CA LEU A 54 24.58 18.55 32.99
C LEU A 54 23.67 17.37 33.37
N LEU A 55 22.93 17.53 34.46
CA LEU A 55 21.99 16.50 34.96
C LEU A 55 20.58 16.63 34.38
N GLN A 56 20.17 17.84 33.98
CA GLN A 56 18.81 18.12 33.56
C GLN A 56 18.74 19.22 32.51
N GLY A 57 17.81 19.07 31.56
CA GLY A 57 17.56 20.00 30.49
C GLY A 57 16.08 20.07 30.12
N HIS A 58 15.23 20.56 31.03
CA HIS A 58 13.79 20.62 30.79
C HIS A 58 13.39 21.38 29.52
N THR A 59 14.16 22.41 29.16
CA THR A 59 13.91 23.17 27.92
C THR A 59 14.16 22.33 26.67
N ILE A 60 15.22 21.51 26.63
CA ILE A 60 15.48 20.62 25.48
C ILE A 60 14.46 19.48 25.44
N GLU A 61 14.05 18.98 26.61
CA GLU A 61 12.99 17.98 26.73
C GLU A 61 11.67 18.49 26.14
N LEU A 62 11.26 19.70 26.50
CA LEU A 62 10.06 20.32 25.95
C LEU A 62 10.13 20.43 24.42
N ILE A 63 11.28 20.85 23.88
CA ILE A 63 11.48 21.01 22.43
C ILE A 63 11.38 19.66 21.71
N TRP A 64 12.10 18.63 22.16
CA TRP A 64 12.10 17.33 21.47
C TRP A 64 10.81 16.54 21.66
N THR A 65 9.91 16.95 22.56
CA THR A 65 8.60 16.31 22.75
C THR A 65 7.53 17.02 21.91
N THR A 66 7.56 18.35 21.91
CA THR A 66 6.59 19.16 21.14
C THR A 66 6.84 19.13 19.64
N LEU A 67 8.10 19.12 19.19
CA LEU A 67 8.43 19.12 17.77
C LEU A 67 7.95 17.84 17.05
N PRO A 68 8.22 16.60 17.52
CA PRO A 68 7.68 15.40 16.90
C PRO A 68 6.16 15.32 16.93
N MET A 69 5.53 15.81 18.01
CA MET A 69 4.06 15.88 18.10
C MET A 69 3.47 16.71 16.95
N ILE A 70 4.04 17.88 16.67
CA ILE A 70 3.59 18.73 15.56
C ILE A 70 3.80 18.03 14.20
N ILE A 71 4.94 17.38 14.00
CA ILE A 71 5.24 16.63 12.77
C ILE A 71 4.19 15.52 12.54
N LEU A 72 3.83 14.77 13.58
CA LEU A 72 2.81 13.72 13.48
C LEU A 72 1.44 14.28 13.09
N ILE A 73 1.05 15.45 13.59
CA ILE A 73 -0.20 16.11 13.19
C ILE A 73 -0.19 16.42 11.68
N PHE A 74 0.92 16.93 11.15
CA PHE A 74 1.06 17.19 9.71
C PHE A 74 0.98 15.94 8.85
N ILE A 75 1.42 14.78 9.35
CA ILE A 75 1.27 13.49 8.66
C ILE A 75 -0.17 12.99 8.77
N ALA A 76 -0.80 13.12 9.94
CA ALA A 76 -2.12 12.57 10.23
C ALA A 76 -3.24 13.21 9.39
N ILE A 77 -3.20 14.53 9.17
CA ILE A 77 -4.24 15.25 8.42
C ILE A 77 -4.43 14.71 6.98
N PRO A 78 -3.39 14.67 6.11
CA PRO A 78 -3.53 14.11 4.77
C PRO A 78 -3.84 12.60 4.79
N SER A 79 -3.29 11.86 5.76
CA SER A 79 -3.57 10.43 5.93
C SER A 79 -5.06 10.15 6.16
N LEU A 80 -5.67 10.85 7.12
CA LEU A 80 -7.09 10.72 7.42
C LEU A 80 -7.97 11.14 6.25
N LYS A 81 -7.60 12.22 5.54
CA LYS A 81 -8.31 12.63 4.33
C LYS A 81 -8.36 11.52 3.28
N ILE A 82 -7.23 10.86 3.02
CA ILE A 82 -7.17 9.75 2.05
C ILE A 82 -8.00 8.56 2.54
N LEU A 83 -7.92 8.22 3.84
CA LEU A 83 -8.70 7.13 4.42
C LEU A 83 -10.20 7.30 4.16
N TYR A 84 -10.75 8.48 4.44
CA TYR A 84 -12.17 8.74 4.19
C TYR A 84 -12.52 8.70 2.70
N LEU A 85 -11.67 9.25 1.82
CA LEU A 85 -11.88 9.19 0.38
C LEU A 85 -11.88 7.76 -0.17
N THR A 86 -11.08 6.85 0.43
CA THR A 86 -11.03 5.45 0.03
C THR A 86 -12.20 4.62 0.56
N ASP A 87 -12.77 5.01 1.68
CA ASP A 87 -13.90 4.30 2.31
C ASP A 87 -15.26 4.75 1.75
N GLU A 88 -15.34 5.96 1.19
CA GLU A 88 -16.55 6.46 0.55
C GLU A 88 -16.96 5.57 -0.64
N MET A 89 -17.97 4.72 -0.43
CA MET A 89 -18.55 3.91 -1.49
C MET A 89 -19.32 4.79 -2.48
N HIS A 90 -18.74 4.99 -3.66
CA HIS A 90 -19.47 5.57 -4.78
C HIS A 90 -20.60 4.65 -5.27
N ASN A 91 -21.52 5.20 -6.06
CA ASN A 91 -22.55 4.46 -6.79
C ASN A 91 -21.89 3.45 -7.76
N ASN A 92 -21.61 2.24 -7.26
CA ASN A 92 -20.99 1.17 -8.01
C ASN A 92 -21.94 0.72 -9.13
N LYS A 93 -21.39 0.57 -10.34
CA LYS A 93 -22.13 0.14 -11.53
C LYS A 93 -22.04 -1.35 -11.78
N MET A 94 -21.09 -2.02 -11.12
CA MET A 94 -20.81 -3.43 -11.28
C MET A 94 -20.27 -4.00 -9.97
N THR A 95 -20.66 -5.23 -9.64
CA THR A 95 -20.19 -6.00 -8.50
C THR A 95 -19.56 -7.30 -8.97
N ILE A 96 -18.39 -7.62 -8.40
CA ILE A 96 -17.69 -8.89 -8.60
C ILE A 96 -17.36 -9.46 -7.24
N LYS A 97 -17.53 -10.76 -7.10
CA LYS A 97 -17.09 -11.51 -5.93
C LYS A 97 -15.81 -12.25 -6.27
N ALA A 98 -14.79 -12.11 -5.45
CA ALA A 98 -13.55 -12.87 -5.51
C ALA A 98 -13.50 -13.81 -4.31
N ILE A 99 -13.43 -15.11 -4.58
CA ILE A 99 -13.46 -16.17 -3.56
C ILE A 99 -12.11 -16.88 -3.55
N GLY A 100 -11.41 -16.83 -2.42
CA GLY A 100 -10.13 -17.51 -2.23
C GLY A 100 -10.31 -18.99 -1.89
N HIS A 101 -9.53 -19.84 -2.57
CA HIS A 101 -9.40 -21.28 -2.31
C HIS A 101 -7.91 -21.67 -2.21
N GLN A 102 -7.60 -22.82 -1.63
CA GLN A 102 -6.27 -23.43 -1.66
C GLN A 102 -6.02 -24.16 -2.99
N TRP A 103 -5.20 -23.67 -3.93
CA TRP A 103 -4.50 -22.38 -4.04
C TRP A 103 -4.85 -21.72 -5.38
N TYR A 104 -6.05 -21.13 -5.45
CA TYR A 104 -6.58 -20.46 -6.64
C TYR A 104 -7.68 -19.46 -6.25
N TRP A 105 -8.10 -18.64 -7.22
CA TRP A 105 -9.21 -17.70 -7.03
C TRP A 105 -10.39 -18.09 -7.90
N LYS A 106 -11.60 -18.03 -7.37
CA LYS A 106 -12.85 -18.10 -8.14
C LYS A 106 -13.46 -16.70 -8.24
N TYR A 107 -13.91 -16.31 -9.43
CA TYR A 107 -14.58 -15.03 -9.65
C TYR A 107 -16.04 -15.26 -10.04
N GLU A 108 -16.95 -14.49 -9.46
CA GLU A 108 -18.38 -14.49 -9.77
C GLU A 108 -18.83 -13.08 -10.15
N TYR A 109 -19.40 -12.95 -11.34
CA TYR A 109 -19.92 -11.68 -11.87
C TYR A 109 -21.42 -11.62 -11.56
N SER A 110 -21.77 -11.23 -10.34
CA SER A 110 -23.14 -11.36 -9.80
C SER A 110 -24.21 -10.61 -10.59
N ASP A 111 -23.84 -9.52 -11.26
CA ASP A 111 -24.78 -8.69 -12.01
C ASP A 111 -25.11 -9.28 -13.39
N PHE A 112 -24.34 -10.28 -13.83
CA PHE A 112 -24.55 -11.00 -15.08
C PHE A 112 -25.06 -12.41 -14.78
N LYS A 113 -25.88 -12.95 -15.68
CA LYS A 113 -26.39 -14.32 -15.53
C LYS A 113 -25.27 -15.33 -15.82
N HIS A 114 -24.92 -16.12 -14.80
CA HIS A 114 -24.10 -17.33 -14.91
C HIS A 114 -22.67 -17.13 -15.45
N ILE A 115 -21.99 -16.07 -15.03
CA ILE A 115 -20.56 -15.91 -15.31
C ILE A 115 -19.79 -16.16 -14.01
N GLU A 116 -19.23 -17.36 -13.91
CA GLU A 116 -18.29 -17.77 -12.87
C GLU A 116 -17.16 -18.61 -13.47
N PHE A 117 -15.95 -18.47 -12.94
CA PHE A 117 -14.80 -19.26 -13.37
C PHE A 117 -13.71 -19.30 -12.30
N ASP A 118 -12.89 -20.34 -12.37
CA ASP A 118 -11.69 -20.50 -11.56
C ASP A 118 -10.48 -19.93 -12.29
N SER A 119 -9.54 -19.38 -11.53
CA SER A 119 -8.32 -18.70 -11.99
C SER A 119 -7.12 -19.33 -11.31
N PHE A 120 -6.39 -20.14 -12.06
CA PHE A 120 -5.20 -20.86 -11.63
C PHE A 120 -3.94 -20.24 -12.24
N MET A 121 -2.85 -20.29 -11.48
CA MET A 121 -1.53 -19.91 -11.97
C MET A 121 -1.08 -20.86 -13.08
N ILE A 122 -0.60 -20.30 -14.20
CA ILE A 122 -0.07 -21.11 -15.31
C ILE A 122 1.27 -21.76 -14.87
N PRO A 123 1.43 -23.09 -14.98
CA PRO A 123 2.69 -23.75 -14.68
C PRO A 123 3.83 -23.25 -15.57
N SER A 124 5.06 -23.19 -15.04
CA SER A 124 6.21 -22.64 -15.76
C SER A 124 6.49 -23.30 -17.12
N ASN A 125 6.15 -24.58 -17.26
CA ASN A 125 6.38 -25.35 -18.48
C ASN A 125 5.36 -25.03 -19.59
N ASN A 126 4.23 -24.40 -19.23
CA ASN A 126 3.15 -24.06 -20.14
C ASN A 126 3.13 -22.55 -20.47
N LEU A 127 4.04 -21.76 -19.92
CA LEU A 127 4.10 -20.32 -20.14
C LEU A 127 4.51 -20.02 -21.59
N SER A 128 3.82 -19.06 -22.21
CA SER A 128 4.27 -18.49 -23.47
C SER A 128 5.43 -17.49 -23.26
N ASN A 129 6.19 -17.19 -24.32
CA ASN A 129 7.36 -16.29 -24.23
C ASN A 129 7.03 -14.87 -23.70
N ASN A 130 5.77 -14.46 -23.76
CA ASN A 130 5.32 -13.12 -23.34
C ASN A 130 4.63 -13.12 -21.97
N GLU A 131 4.59 -14.25 -21.29
CA GLU A 131 3.96 -14.39 -19.98
C GLU A 131 4.96 -14.28 -18.83
N PHE A 132 4.46 -13.80 -17.71
CA PHE A 132 5.22 -13.61 -16.49
C PHE A 132 5.12 -14.83 -15.59
N ARG A 133 6.30 -15.40 -15.28
CA ARG A 133 6.45 -16.48 -14.32
C ARG A 133 5.84 -16.10 -12.96
N LEU A 134 4.95 -16.94 -12.42
CA LEU A 134 4.22 -16.78 -11.15
C LEU A 134 3.20 -15.62 -11.09
N LEU A 135 2.90 -14.96 -12.20
CA LEU A 135 1.90 -13.87 -12.24
C LEU A 135 0.75 -14.16 -13.19
N ASP A 136 1.03 -14.83 -14.32
CA ASP A 136 -0.01 -15.15 -15.28
C ASP A 136 -0.90 -16.31 -14.82
N VAL A 137 -2.18 -16.16 -15.13
CA VAL A 137 -3.26 -17.09 -14.81
C VAL A 137 -3.97 -17.52 -16.08
N ASP A 138 -4.59 -18.70 -16.05
CA ASP A 138 -5.36 -19.26 -17.17
C ASP A 138 -6.58 -18.39 -17.54
N ASN A 139 -7.38 -17.98 -16.55
CA ASN A 139 -8.55 -17.14 -16.70
C ASN A 139 -8.35 -15.83 -15.94
N ARG A 140 -8.24 -14.72 -16.67
CA ARG A 140 -8.09 -13.38 -16.09
C ARG A 140 -9.44 -12.79 -15.68
N CYS A 141 -9.48 -12.11 -14.55
CA CYS A 141 -10.62 -11.27 -14.16
C CYS A 141 -10.68 -10.04 -15.07
N VAL A 142 -11.58 -10.06 -16.07
CA VAL A 142 -11.76 -8.97 -17.04
C VAL A 142 -12.74 -7.94 -16.49
N LEU A 143 -12.31 -6.68 -16.48
CA LEU A 143 -13.09 -5.56 -15.96
C LEU A 143 -13.23 -4.46 -17.02
N PRO A 144 -14.38 -3.76 -17.10
CA PRO A 144 -14.51 -2.59 -17.94
C PRO A 144 -13.67 -1.42 -17.39
N PHE A 145 -13.00 -0.71 -18.28
CA PHE A 145 -12.23 0.47 -17.92
C PHE A 145 -13.13 1.65 -17.55
N ASN A 146 -12.68 2.47 -16.59
CA ASN A 146 -13.32 3.73 -16.18
C ASN A 146 -14.78 3.60 -15.67
N LEU A 147 -15.09 2.52 -14.96
CA LEU A 147 -16.35 2.35 -14.23
C LEU A 147 -16.08 2.05 -12.75
N PRO A 148 -16.89 2.60 -11.82
CA PRO A 148 -16.81 2.23 -10.41
C PRO A 148 -17.30 0.80 -10.22
N ILE A 149 -16.38 -0.07 -9.80
CA ILE A 149 -16.61 -1.51 -9.60
C ILE A 149 -16.46 -1.81 -8.11
N ARG A 150 -17.43 -2.51 -7.54
CA ARG A 150 -17.36 -3.07 -6.20
C ARG A 150 -16.75 -4.47 -6.29
N ILE A 151 -15.71 -4.72 -5.50
CA ILE A 151 -15.15 -6.05 -5.32
C ILE A 151 -15.51 -6.52 -3.92
N VAL A 152 -16.15 -7.68 -3.82
CA VAL A 152 -16.45 -8.35 -2.55
C VAL A 152 -15.53 -9.55 -2.43
N THR A 153 -14.75 -9.62 -1.36
CA THR A 153 -13.76 -10.68 -1.14
C THR A 153 -14.19 -11.59 0.00
N THR A 154 -14.03 -12.90 -0.16
CA THR A 154 -14.29 -13.91 0.88
C THR A 154 -13.46 -15.17 0.61
N SER A 155 -13.36 -16.10 1.54
CA SER A 155 -12.78 -17.42 1.30
C SER A 155 -13.77 -18.54 1.55
N MET A 156 -13.57 -19.69 0.89
CA MET A 156 -14.27 -20.93 1.18
C MET A 156 -13.54 -21.83 2.18
N ASP A 157 -12.25 -21.58 2.45
CA ASP A 157 -11.40 -22.48 3.26
C ASP A 157 -10.62 -21.76 4.37
N VAL A 158 -9.51 -21.11 4.05
CA VAL A 158 -8.60 -20.43 4.97
C VAL A 158 -8.48 -18.96 4.63
N ILE A 159 -7.80 -18.18 5.47
CA ILE A 159 -7.59 -16.77 5.18
C ILE A 159 -6.71 -16.61 3.93
N HIS A 160 -7.19 -15.83 2.98
CA HIS A 160 -6.41 -15.31 1.85
C HIS A 160 -6.46 -13.77 1.84
N ALA A 161 -5.74 -13.14 0.92
CA ALA A 161 -5.86 -11.70 0.70
C ALA A 161 -5.82 -11.40 -0.80
N TRP A 162 -6.83 -10.69 -1.28
CA TRP A 162 -6.93 -10.26 -2.67
C TRP A 162 -6.26 -8.90 -2.85
N THR A 163 -5.34 -8.78 -3.80
CA THR A 163 -4.55 -7.55 -3.97
C THR A 163 -4.24 -7.27 -5.44
N ILE A 164 -4.33 -6.00 -5.81
CA ILE A 164 -3.78 -5.45 -7.06
C ILE A 164 -3.02 -4.17 -6.71
N PRO A 165 -1.67 -4.24 -6.57
CA PRO A 165 -0.88 -3.10 -6.10
C PRO A 165 -1.02 -1.83 -6.93
N SER A 166 -1.13 -1.95 -8.26
CA SER A 166 -1.29 -0.79 -9.15
C SER A 166 -2.65 -0.07 -9.02
N LEU A 167 -3.65 -0.72 -8.42
CA LEU A 167 -4.93 -0.09 -8.05
C LEU A 167 -4.93 0.46 -6.62
N GLY A 168 -3.89 0.16 -5.83
CA GLY A 168 -3.82 0.50 -4.41
C GLY A 168 -4.78 -0.30 -3.53
N ILE A 169 -5.22 -1.49 -3.98
CA ILE A 169 -6.23 -2.30 -3.28
C ILE A 169 -5.58 -3.55 -2.69
N LYS A 170 -5.82 -3.78 -1.40
CA LYS A 170 -5.58 -5.05 -0.71
C LYS A 170 -6.70 -5.26 0.30
N MET A 171 -7.37 -6.40 0.23
CA MET A 171 -8.44 -6.76 1.17
C MET A 171 -8.32 -8.23 1.56
N ASP A 172 -8.46 -8.50 2.85
CA ASP A 172 -8.46 -9.86 3.35
C ASP A 172 -9.75 -10.58 2.91
N SER A 173 -9.61 -11.89 2.69
CA SER A 173 -10.65 -12.80 2.24
C SER A 173 -10.83 -13.86 3.30
N THR A 174 -11.84 -13.66 4.14
CA THR A 174 -12.22 -14.53 5.25
C THR A 174 -13.52 -15.26 4.99
#